data_AF-A0A124F7S8-F1
#
_entry.id   AF-A0A124F7S8-F1
#
_cell.length_a   1.000
_cell.length_b   1.000
_cell.length_c   1.000
_cell.angle_alpha   90.00
_cell.angle_beta   90.00
_cell.angle_gamma   90.00
#
_symmetry.space_group_name_H-M   'P 1'
#
loop_
_entity.id
_entity.type
_entity.pdbx_description
1 polymer ?
#
loop_
_entity_poly.entity_id
_entity_poly.type
_entity_poly.pdbx_seq_one_letter_code
_entity_poly.pdbx_strand_id
1 'polypeptide(L)'
;MREKIGFWEAVSIGIGGMIGGGIFAVLGLSVQLAKGSAPIAFLIAGIVALFTAYSYAKLSLRFPSEGGTIEFLIKAYGTGLLAGGLNILLLVSYVVMIALYSYAFGSYAANALGTP
;
A
#
# COMPACT_ATOMS: atom_id res chain seq x y z
N MET A 1 17.54 8.90 21.82
CA MET A 1 17.51 9.49 20.46
C MET A 1 16.63 8.60 19.61
N ARG A 2 15.66 9.14 18.85
CA ARG A 2 14.92 8.33 17.86
C ARG A 2 15.88 8.08 16.69
N GLU A 3 16.11 6.82 16.34
CA GLU A 3 16.80 6.49 15.09
C GLU A 3 15.97 7.03 13.92
N LYS A 4 16.62 7.81 13.05
CA LYS A 4 15.96 8.39 11.88
C LYS A 4 16.16 7.45 10.71
N ILE A 5 15.07 7.07 10.07
CA ILE A 5 15.09 6.24 8.87
C ILE A 5 15.81 7.02 7.75
N GLY A 6 16.87 6.44 7.20
CA GLY A 6 17.61 6.98 6.06
C GLY A 6 16.86 6.81 4.74
N PHE A 7 17.35 7.44 3.67
CA PHE A 7 16.72 7.37 2.34
C PHE A 7 16.59 5.92 1.84
N TRP A 8 17.69 5.16 1.87
CA TRP A 8 17.69 3.78 1.39
C TRP A 8 16.84 2.84 2.24
N GLU A 9 16.77 3.08 3.54
CA GLU A 9 15.91 2.33 4.45
C GLU A 9 14.44 2.59 4.13
N ALA A 10 14.05 3.86 3.93
CA ALA A 10 12.70 4.24 3.54
C ALA A 10 12.29 3.65 2.18
N VAL A 11 13.21 3.68 1.19
CA VAL A 11 13.00 3.04 -0.12
C VAL A 11 12.83 1.54 0.02
N SER A 12 13.65 0.88 0.84
CA SER A 12 13.55 -0.55 1.09
C SER A 12 12.23 -0.93 1.76
N ILE A 13 11.74 -0.14 2.72
CA ILE A 13 10.43 -0.35 3.36
C ILE A 13 9.31 -0.25 2.30
N GLY A 14 9.36 0.78 1.45
CA GLY A 14 8.37 0.97 0.39
C GLY A 14 8.36 -0.17 -0.63
N ILE A 15 9.53 -0.55 -1.15
CA ILE A 15 9.66 -1.64 -2.13
C ILE A 15 9.25 -2.98 -1.51
N GLY A 16 9.73 -3.28 -0.29
CA GLY A 16 9.40 -4.52 0.40
C GLY A 16 7.90 -4.68 0.66
N GLY A 17 7.23 -3.61 1.09
CA GLY A 17 5.78 -3.61 1.27
C GLY A 17 5.00 -3.83 -0.03
N MET A 18 5.41 -3.17 -1.13
CA MET A 18 4.74 -3.29 -2.43
C MET A 18 4.95 -4.66 -3.08
N ILE A 19 6.14 -5.25 -2.96
CA ILE A 19 6.41 -6.60 -3.48
C ILE A 19 5.66 -7.65 -2.64
N GLY A 20 5.71 -7.55 -1.31
CA GLY A 20 5.00 -8.45 -0.41
C GLY A 20 3.50 -8.51 -0.71
N GLY A 21 2.86 -7.35 -0.86
CA GLY A 21 1.44 -7.29 -1.17
C GLY A 21 1.09 -7.52 -2.62
N GLY A 22 1.65 -6.72 -3.53
CA GLY A 22 1.30 -6.74 -4.94
C GLY A 22 1.66 -8.05 -5.63
N ILE A 23 2.89 -8.51 -5.44
CA ILE A 23 3.43 -9.67 -6.16
C ILE A 23 2.99 -10.96 -5.48
N PHE A 24 3.29 -11.13 -4.19
CA PHE A 24 3.02 -12.42 -3.55
C PHE A 24 1.52 -12.64 -3.28
N ALA A 25 0.78 -11.60 -2.91
CA ALA A 25 -0.58 -11.80 -2.44
C ALA A 25 -1.68 -11.63 -3.51
N VAL A 26 -1.46 -10.84 -4.57
CA VAL A 26 -2.51 -10.56 -5.58
C VAL A 26 -2.12 -10.82 -7.03
N LEU A 27 -0.84 -11.05 -7.35
CA LEU A 27 -0.41 -11.28 -8.74
C LEU A 27 -1.08 -12.52 -9.35
N GLY A 28 -1.15 -13.63 -8.61
CA GLY A 28 -1.75 -14.88 -9.11
C GLY A 28 -3.22 -14.69 -9.51
N LEU A 29 -4.01 -14.02 -8.66
CA LEU A 29 -5.40 -13.68 -8.96
C LEU A 29 -5.50 -12.72 -10.15
N SER A 30 -4.61 -11.73 -10.21
CA SER A 30 -4.58 -10.74 -11.29
C SER A 30 -4.26 -11.39 -12.64
N VAL A 31 -3.32 -12.33 -12.69
CA VAL A 31 -2.99 -13.12 -13.90
C VAL A 31 -4.12 -14.07 -14.26
N GLN A 32 -4.80 -14.67 -13.28
CA GLN A 32 -5.97 -15.52 -13.56
C GLN A 32 -7.13 -14.73 -14.20
N LEU A 33 -7.39 -13.52 -13.72
CA LEU A 33 -8.46 -12.65 -14.21
C LEU A 33 -8.11 -11.97 -15.54
N ALA A 34 -6.92 -11.38 -15.65
CA ALA A 34 -6.47 -10.64 -16.84
C ALA A 34 -5.88 -11.56 -17.92
N LYS A 35 -5.50 -12.80 -17.58
CA LYS A 35 -4.87 -13.75 -18.49
C LYS A 35 -3.66 -13.11 -19.20
N GLY A 36 -3.60 -13.17 -20.53
CA GLY A 36 -2.51 -12.59 -21.32
C GLY A 36 -2.40 -11.06 -21.24
N SER A 37 -3.42 -10.34 -20.76
CA SER A 37 -3.38 -8.88 -20.61
C SER A 37 -2.88 -8.40 -19.26
N ALA A 38 -2.43 -9.31 -18.37
CA ALA A 38 -1.89 -8.95 -17.05
C ALA A 38 -0.79 -7.86 -17.10
N PRO A 39 0.19 -7.87 -18.03
CA PRO A 39 1.18 -6.80 -18.11
C PRO A 39 0.57 -5.42 -18.39
N ILE A 40 -0.49 -5.37 -19.20
CA ILE A 40 -1.19 -4.12 -19.52
C ILE A 40 -1.94 -3.61 -18.29
N ALA A 41 -2.60 -4.50 -17.54
CA ALA A 41 -3.27 -4.15 -16.29
C ALA A 41 -2.28 -3.57 -15.26
N PHE A 42 -1.10 -4.19 -15.14
CA PHE A 42 -0.03 -3.69 -14.28
C PHE A 42 0.51 -2.33 -14.75
N LEU A 43 0.65 -2.11 -16.06
CA LEU A 43 1.08 -0.82 -16.60
C LEU A 43 0.09 0.30 -16.25
N ILE A 44 -1.21 0.04 -16.41
CA ILE A 44 -2.27 1.00 -16.06
C ILE A 44 -2.24 1.28 -14.56
N ALA A 45 -2.15 0.24 -13.72
CA ALA A 45 -2.04 0.41 -12.28
C ALA A 45 -0.79 1.22 -11.88
N GLY A 46 0.34 1.00 -12.57
CA GLY A 46 1.57 1.76 -12.39
C GLY A 46 1.41 3.24 -12.73
N ILE A 47 0.72 3.57 -13.83
CA ILE A 47 0.42 4.97 -14.20
C ILE A 47 -0.43 5.64 -13.12
N VAL A 48 -1.47 4.96 -12.62
CA VAL A 48 -2.30 5.48 -11.52
C VAL A 48 -1.45 5.71 -10.26
N ALA A 49 -0.60 4.75 -9.91
CA ALA A 49 0.30 4.86 -8.77
C ALA A 49 1.29 6.04 -8.90
N LEU A 50 1.77 6.35 -10.11
CA LEU A 50 2.65 7.50 -10.34
C LEU A 50 1.94 8.83 -10.06
N PHE A 51 0.67 8.97 -10.47
CA PHE A 51 -0.11 10.17 -10.14
C PHE A 51 -0.33 10.31 -8.62
N THR A 52 -0.59 9.20 -7.94
CA THR A 52 -0.68 9.18 -6.47
C THR A 52 0.65 9.56 -5.83
N ALA A 53 1.76 8.96 -6.25
CA ALA A 53 3.09 9.22 -5.71
C ALA A 53 3.52 10.68 -5.90
N TYR A 54 3.24 11.28 -7.07
CA TYR A 54 3.50 12.69 -7.33
C TYR A 54 2.72 13.61 -6.40
N SER A 55 1.43 13.32 -6.21
CA SER A 55 0.56 14.09 -5.31
C SER A 55 1.06 14.00 -3.87
N TYR A 56 1.37 12.78 -3.41
CA TYR A 56 1.93 12.55 -2.08
C TYR A 56 3.28 13.24 -1.88
N ALA A 57 4.20 13.15 -2.85
CA ALA A 57 5.50 13.81 -2.76
C ALA A 57 5.36 15.33 -2.55
N LYS A 58 4.49 16.00 -3.32
CA LYS A 58 4.22 17.43 -3.15
C LYS A 58 3.59 17.76 -1.81
N LEU A 59 2.61 16.96 -1.35
CA LEU A 59 1.94 17.21 -0.08
C LEU A 59 2.87 16.96 1.11
N SER A 60 3.68 15.90 1.09
CA SER A 60 4.66 15.59 2.13
C SER A 60 5.74 16.68 2.27
N LEU A 61 6.17 17.29 1.15
CA LEU A 61 7.10 18.42 1.18
C LEU A 61 6.44 19.70 1.74
N ARG A 62 5.15 19.93 1.44
CA ARG A 62 4.42 21.12 1.88
C ARG A 62 3.95 21.03 3.34
N PHE A 63 3.60 19.82 3.80
CA PHE A 63 3.04 19.55 5.12
C PHE A 63 3.84 18.43 5.81
N PRO A 64 5.05 18.73 6.32
CA PRO A 64 5.83 17.75 7.07
C PRO A 64 5.17 17.50 8.43
N SER A 65 4.53 16.34 8.58
CA SER A 65 3.84 15.92 9.81
C SER A 65 4.06 14.43 10.06
N GLU A 66 4.16 14.04 11.34
CA GLU A 66 4.21 12.64 11.76
C GLU A 66 2.88 11.90 11.49
N GLY A 67 1.77 12.63 11.27
CA GLY A 67 0.45 12.06 10.99
C GLY A 67 0.27 11.45 9.59
N GLY A 68 1.15 11.77 8.64
CA GLY A 68 1.05 11.25 7.27
C GLY A 68 -0.26 11.66 6.56
N THR A 69 -0.97 10.69 5.96
CA THR A 69 -2.14 10.95 5.11
C THR A 69 -3.28 11.69 5.80
N ILE A 70 -3.49 11.49 7.12
CA ILE A 70 -4.57 12.18 7.83
C ILE A 70 -4.32 13.68 7.95
N GLU A 71 -3.06 14.12 8.02
CA GLU A 71 -2.73 15.54 8.02
C GLU A 71 -3.21 16.21 6.74
N PHE A 72 -3.04 15.55 5.60
CA PHE A 72 -3.49 16.06 4.31
C PHE A 72 -5.02 16.23 4.27
N LEU A 73 -5.74 15.29 4.85
CA LEU A 73 -7.20 15.34 4.94
C LEU A 73 -7.68 16.43 5.90
N ILE A 74 -7.03 16.59 7.06
CA ILE A 74 -7.35 17.67 8.01
C ILE A 74 -7.06 19.03 7.38
N LYS A 75 -5.97 19.18 6.63
CA LYS A 75 -5.66 20.44 5.92
C LYS A 75 -6.64 20.75 4.78
N ALA A 76 -7.17 19.72 4.12
CA ALA A 76 -8.13 19.90 3.02
C ALA A 76 -9.57 20.11 3.48
N TYR A 77 -10.03 19.36 4.49
CA TYR A 77 -11.43 19.28 4.90
C TYR A 77 -11.71 19.75 6.34
N GLY A 78 -10.66 20.12 7.10
CA GLY A 78 -10.76 20.50 8.50
C GLY A 78 -10.88 19.31 9.45
N THR A 79 -10.84 19.60 10.75
CA THR A 79 -11.10 18.60 11.80
C THR A 79 -12.61 18.38 11.92
N GLY A 80 -13.10 17.27 11.39
CA GLY A 80 -14.53 16.94 11.42
C GLY A 80 -14.80 15.48 11.10
N LEU A 81 -16.09 15.13 11.02
CA LEU A 81 -16.54 13.75 10.79
C LEU A 81 -15.98 13.15 9.49
N LEU A 82 -15.78 13.97 8.45
CA LEU A 82 -15.20 13.51 7.19
C LEU A 82 -13.73 13.09 7.34
N ALA A 83 -12.88 13.93 7.95
CA ALA A 83 -11.48 13.59 8.18
C ALA A 83 -11.35 12.37 9.10
N GLY A 84 -12.15 12.30 10.17
CA GLY A 84 -12.19 11.15 11.07
C GLY A 84 -12.68 9.87 10.38
N GLY A 85 -13.74 9.95 9.60
CA GLY A 85 -14.27 8.81 8.83
C GLY A 85 -13.28 8.27 7.81
N LEU A 86 -12.58 9.15 7.09
CA LEU A 86 -11.51 8.76 6.18
C LEU A 86 -10.28 8.16 6.91
N ASN A 87 -9.98 8.61 8.13
CA ASN A 87 -8.95 7.98 8.95
C ASN A 87 -9.32 6.54 9.33
N ILE A 88 -10.58 6.32 9.72
CA ILE A 88 -11.08 4.98 10.04
C ILE A 88 -11.05 4.11 8.79
N LEU A 89 -11.43 4.64 7.62
CA LEU A 89 -11.34 3.91 6.35
C LEU A 89 -9.90 3.50 6.02
N LEU A 90 -8.93 4.39 6.28
CA LEU A 90 -7.51 4.09 6.14
C LEU A 90 -7.08 2.96 7.10
N LEU A 91 -7.51 3.00 8.36
CA LEU A 91 -7.24 1.94 9.33
C LEU A 91 -7.82 0.60 8.88
N VAL A 92 -9.07 0.58 8.42
CA VAL A 92 -9.72 -0.64 7.87
C VAL A 92 -8.94 -1.17 6.69
N SER A 93 -8.43 -0.30 5.81
CA SER A 93 -7.61 -0.70 4.66
C SER A 93 -6.33 -1.42 5.10
N TYR A 94 -5.68 -0.96 6.18
CA TYR A 94 -4.52 -1.66 6.75
C TYR A 94 -4.88 -3.02 7.33
N VAL A 95 -6.02 -3.15 8.03
CA VAL A 95 -6.49 -4.45 8.54
C VAL A 95 -6.71 -5.44 7.40
N VAL A 96 -7.35 -4.99 6.32
CA VAL A 96 -7.55 -5.82 5.11
C VAL A 96 -6.21 -6.23 4.49
N MET A 97 -5.24 -5.32 4.40
CA MET A 97 -3.90 -5.67 3.90
C MET A 97 -3.21 -6.72 4.77
N ILE A 98 -3.26 -6.61 6.09
CA ILE A 98 -2.66 -7.59 7.00
C ILE A 98 -3.30 -8.96 6.83
N ALA A 99 -4.63 -9.02 6.69
CA ALA A 99 -5.34 -10.26 6.42
C ALA A 99 -4.91 -10.88 5.08
N LEU A 100 -4.77 -10.06 4.04
CA LEU A 100 -4.35 -10.47 2.71
C LEU A 100 -2.90 -11.01 2.70
N TYR A 101 -1.99 -10.39 3.46
CA TYR A 101 -0.62 -10.89 3.64
C TYR A 101 -0.58 -12.21 4.41
N SER A 102 -1.40 -12.33 5.46
CA SER A 102 -1.51 -13.56 6.24
C SER A 102 -2.02 -14.73 5.39
N TYR A 103 -3.03 -14.47 4.55
CA TYR A 103 -3.55 -15.46 3.60
C TYR A 103 -2.49 -15.89 2.58
N ALA A 104 -1.80 -14.93 1.96
CA ALA A 104 -0.76 -15.24 0.98
C ALA A 104 0.36 -16.08 1.59
N PHE A 105 0.85 -15.68 2.78
CA PHE A 105 1.86 -16.43 3.51
C PHE A 105 1.39 -17.86 3.81
N GLY A 106 0.18 -18.02 4.34
CA GLY A 106 -0.41 -19.32 4.63
C GLY A 106 -0.53 -20.20 3.38
N SER A 107 -0.94 -19.63 2.25
CA SER A 107 -1.05 -20.34 0.97
C SER A 107 0.31 -20.84 0.47
N TYR A 108 1.36 -19.99 0.47
CA TYR A 108 2.69 -20.44 0.08
C TYR A 108 3.28 -21.46 1.06
N ALA A 109 3.05 -21.29 2.36
CA ALA A 109 3.52 -22.23 3.38
C ALA A 109 2.86 -23.61 3.23
N ALA A 110 1.54 -23.68 3.00
CA ALA A 110 0.83 -24.93 2.75
C ALA A 110 1.36 -25.65 1.49
N ASN A 111 1.53 -24.90 0.40
CA ASN A 111 2.12 -25.44 -0.83
C ASN A 111 3.55 -25.96 -0.60
N ALA A 112 4.37 -25.24 0.17
CA ALA A 112 5.74 -25.64 0.47
C ALA A 112 5.82 -26.89 1.37
N LEU A 113 4.85 -27.06 2.27
CA LEU A 113 4.76 -28.22 3.17
C LEU A 113 4.11 -29.46 2.52
N GLY A 114 3.66 -29.36 1.27
CA GLY A 114 3.08 -30.48 0.52
C GLY A 114 1.69 -30.89 0.99
N THR A 115 1.00 -30.04 1.76
CA THR A 115 -0.41 -30.22 2.06
C THR A 115 -1.24 -29.80 0.83
N PRO A 116 -2.26 -30.56 0.42
CA PRO A 116 -3.10 -30.25 -0.73
C PRO A 116 -3.82 -28.91 -0.61
#